data_AF-A0A0C9SE96-F1
#
_entry.id   AF-A0A0C9SE96-F1
#
_cell.length_a   1.000
_cell.length_b   1.000
_cell.length_c   1.000
_cell.angle_alpha   90.00
_cell.angle_beta   90.00
_cell.angle_gamma   90.00
#
_symmetry.space_group_name_H-M   'P 1'
#
loop_
_entity.id
_entity.type
_entity.pdbx_description
1 polymer ?
#
loop_
_entity_poly.entity_id
_entity_poly.type
_entity_poly.pdbx_seq_one_letter_code
_entity_poly.pdbx_strand_id
1 'polypeptide(L)'
;LLRLSPETRNKTLSWLGRCIESCSDRGKLWNNQVSELFLTMQRGDGFVLNLGAVLLRLARPFSEPCSPKLLKVDYRYCSVEPQSEEHATILSLHIRRLSKETCLVPREEGEPSPPEPTSFNFPTECFFACHRVLSLGFRVVHERLARLSQDLNRVRRVYEETRAQGGETSEVGRRLQENMEKGMTRFLSLKAALLEPTSLEQMLRFHVASATWLCHIATAQDVGSYKPLTLPFPQHGNSRLAVVPEFVVENICDCIVFVKRFSERSLEFVGQDLEHLMTLVLVFMGSPQRMNNPHLRARLAEMLEVLMTSSEDDSFTGIVPFSNRKRLFLHHPFAMELSPTLLHVFVSIEMTGQSVTFEQKFHYRRPMYTVLEHLWNIPDHRNKMKSLAAEAEENIECSTPPLFLRFINLLINDAIFLLDEALS
;
A
#
# COMPACT_ATOMS: atom_id res chain seq x y z
N LEU A 1 18.59 17.34 -19.90
CA LEU A 1 18.53 16.02 -20.57
C LEU A 1 17.16 15.75 -21.19
N LEU A 2 16.08 15.59 -20.40
CA LEU A 2 14.74 15.23 -20.92
C LEU A 2 14.07 16.24 -21.86
N ARG A 3 14.57 17.49 -21.95
CA ARG A 3 14.04 18.57 -22.80
C ARG A 3 14.95 18.97 -23.97
N LEU A 4 16.14 18.39 -24.10
CA LEU A 4 17.15 18.86 -25.06
C LEU A 4 16.84 18.40 -26.50
N SER A 5 16.64 17.10 -26.69
CA SER A 5 16.21 16.52 -27.97
C SER A 5 15.46 15.20 -27.74
N PRO A 6 14.64 14.74 -28.69
CA PRO A 6 13.98 13.43 -28.61
C PRO A 6 14.98 12.28 -28.40
N GLU A 7 16.11 12.32 -29.11
CA GLU A 7 17.17 11.32 -28.99
C GLU A 7 17.81 11.32 -27.59
N THR A 8 18.13 12.51 -27.06
CA THR A 8 18.72 12.63 -25.71
C THR A 8 17.73 12.16 -24.65
N ARG A 9 16.44 12.49 -24.81
CA ARG A 9 15.37 12.01 -23.92
C ARG A 9 15.30 10.49 -23.97
N ASN A 10 15.26 9.88 -25.15
CA ASN A 10 15.25 8.43 -25.32
C ASN A 10 16.43 7.77 -24.60
N LYS A 11 17.66 8.22 -24.88
CA LYS A 11 18.87 7.70 -24.21
C LYS A 11 18.81 7.84 -22.69
N THR A 12 18.29 8.96 -22.18
CA THR A 12 18.12 9.18 -20.74
C THR A 12 17.11 8.19 -20.14
N LEU A 13 15.98 7.98 -20.80
CA LEU A 13 14.95 7.04 -20.35
C LEU A 13 15.44 5.59 -20.44
N SER A 14 16.16 5.21 -21.49
CA SER A 14 16.82 3.90 -21.60
C SER A 14 17.80 3.67 -20.45
N TRP A 15 18.59 4.69 -20.10
CA TRP A 15 19.50 4.61 -18.96
C TRP A 15 18.75 4.42 -17.64
N LEU A 16 17.70 5.21 -17.39
CA LEU A 16 16.84 5.04 -16.21
C LEU A 16 16.22 3.64 -16.15
N GLY A 17 15.67 3.15 -17.26
CA GLY A 17 15.09 1.81 -17.36
C GLY A 17 16.09 0.71 -17.03
N ARG A 18 17.32 0.80 -17.55
CA ARG A 18 18.40 -0.15 -17.24
C ARG A 18 18.85 -0.08 -15.78
N CYS A 19 18.91 1.11 -15.18
CA CYS A 19 19.19 1.26 -13.76
C CYS A 19 18.13 0.53 -12.90
N ILE A 20 16.86 0.68 -13.26
CA ILE A 20 15.74 0.02 -12.55
C ILE A 20 15.82 -1.50 -12.71
N GLU A 21 16.09 -1.98 -13.92
CA GLU A 21 16.25 -3.41 -14.20
C GLU A 21 17.45 -4.01 -13.46
N SER A 22 18.59 -3.32 -13.39
CA SER A 22 19.76 -3.76 -12.62
C SER A 22 19.49 -3.91 -11.13
N CYS A 23 18.44 -3.26 -10.62
CA CYS A 23 18.02 -3.31 -9.23
C CYS A 23 16.91 -4.35 -8.98
N SER A 24 16.46 -5.11 -9.99
CA SER A 24 15.31 -6.02 -9.86
C SER A 24 15.50 -7.10 -8.79
N ASP A 25 16.74 -7.55 -8.60
CA ASP A 25 17.04 -8.60 -7.63
C ASP A 25 16.84 -8.16 -6.18
N ARG A 26 16.84 -6.85 -5.90
CA ARG A 26 16.64 -6.28 -4.55
C ARG A 26 15.31 -6.66 -3.94
N GLY A 27 14.27 -6.83 -4.76
CA GLY A 27 12.93 -7.20 -4.30
C GLY A 27 12.75 -8.70 -4.00
N LYS A 28 13.76 -9.54 -4.21
CA LYS A 28 13.66 -10.99 -3.97
C LYS A 28 13.77 -11.32 -2.48
N LEU A 29 12.90 -12.22 -2.01
CA LEU A 29 12.78 -12.63 -0.60
C LEU A 29 14.08 -13.12 0.06
N TRP A 30 15.02 -13.72 -0.69
CA TRP A 30 16.29 -14.19 -0.12
C TRP A 30 17.20 -13.05 0.36
N ASN A 31 17.05 -11.83 -0.18
CA ASN A 31 17.76 -10.64 0.33
C ASN A 31 17.30 -10.25 1.74
N ASN A 32 16.15 -10.77 2.21
CA ASN A 32 15.61 -10.50 3.53
C ASN A 32 16.04 -11.53 4.60
N GLN A 33 16.80 -12.58 4.24
CA GLN A 33 17.14 -13.69 5.15
C GLN A 33 18.43 -13.48 5.96
N VAL A 34 19.30 -12.54 5.57
CA VAL A 34 20.55 -12.28 6.29
C VAL A 34 20.35 -11.14 7.29
N SER A 35 20.76 -11.35 8.56
CA SER A 35 20.61 -10.31 9.59
C SER A 35 21.43 -9.06 9.25
N GLU A 36 20.75 -7.92 9.33
CA GLU A 36 21.26 -6.59 8.97
C GLU A 36 22.37 -6.10 9.89
N LEU A 37 22.55 -6.72 11.06
CA LEU A 37 23.68 -6.48 11.94
C LEU A 37 25.00 -6.94 11.30
N PHE A 38 24.96 -7.98 10.47
CA PHE A 38 26.13 -8.59 9.85
C PHE A 38 26.33 -8.22 8.37
N LEU A 39 25.35 -7.59 7.74
CA LEU A 39 25.47 -7.10 6.37
C LEU A 39 26.32 -5.83 6.31
N THR A 40 27.30 -5.82 5.41
CA THR A 40 27.80 -4.58 4.80
C THR A 40 26.68 -4.04 3.92
N MET A 41 26.37 -2.73 4.03
CA MET A 41 25.27 -2.11 3.28
C MET A 41 25.24 -2.63 1.84
N GLN A 42 24.11 -3.19 1.41
CA GLN A 42 23.96 -3.62 0.03
C GLN A 42 24.19 -2.41 -0.86
N ARG A 43 25.32 -2.43 -1.59
CA ARG A 43 25.73 -1.39 -2.54
C ARG A 43 24.50 -1.00 -3.38
N GLY A 44 23.98 0.21 -3.18
CA GLY A 44 22.87 0.74 -3.97
C GLY A 44 21.65 1.33 -3.25
N ASP A 45 21.47 1.18 -1.93
CA ASP A 45 20.29 1.78 -1.24
C ASP A 45 20.18 3.29 -1.51
N GLY A 46 21.28 4.03 -1.26
CA GLY A 46 21.31 5.47 -1.53
C GLY A 46 21.09 5.82 -3.00
N PHE A 47 21.56 4.98 -3.93
CA PHE A 47 21.33 5.19 -5.35
C PHE A 47 19.84 5.05 -5.72
N VAL A 48 19.20 3.96 -5.28
CA VAL A 48 17.79 3.68 -5.61
C VAL A 48 16.85 4.67 -4.92
N LEU A 49 17.14 5.05 -3.67
CA LEU A 49 16.37 6.09 -2.98
C LEU A 49 16.49 7.45 -3.70
N ASN A 50 17.70 7.85 -4.10
CA ASN A 50 17.90 9.09 -4.86
C ASN A 50 17.23 9.03 -6.24
N LEU A 51 17.29 7.88 -6.92
CA LEU A 51 16.57 7.65 -8.17
C LEU A 51 15.06 7.80 -7.96
N GLY A 52 14.53 7.26 -6.87
CA GLY A 52 13.13 7.41 -6.47
C GLY A 52 12.76 8.87 -6.26
N ALA A 53 13.58 9.62 -5.52
CA ALA A 53 13.39 11.05 -5.30
C ALA A 53 13.40 11.85 -6.63
N VAL A 54 14.28 11.50 -7.58
CA VAL A 54 14.28 12.13 -8.92
C VAL A 54 13.00 11.82 -9.68
N LEU A 55 12.54 10.57 -9.69
CA LEU A 55 11.31 10.17 -10.38
C LEU A 55 10.06 10.81 -9.74
N LEU A 56 10.02 10.92 -8.41
CA LEU A 56 8.96 11.64 -7.69
C LEU A 56 8.89 13.11 -8.10
N ARG A 57 10.05 13.79 -8.24
CA ARG A 57 10.11 15.17 -8.75
C ARG A 57 9.63 15.28 -10.20
N LEU A 58 9.92 14.29 -11.04
CA LEU A 58 9.44 14.23 -12.42
C LEU A 58 7.95 13.91 -12.51
N ALA A 59 7.41 13.17 -11.54
CA ALA A 59 6.00 12.82 -11.44
C ALA A 59 5.12 13.96 -10.92
N ARG A 60 5.69 14.91 -10.16
CA ARG A 60 5.00 16.08 -9.58
C ARG A 60 3.93 16.72 -10.48
N PRO A 61 4.16 16.96 -11.80
CA PRO A 61 3.16 17.61 -12.65
C PRO A 61 1.85 16.84 -12.80
N PHE A 62 1.81 15.54 -12.52
CA PHE A 62 0.62 14.69 -12.57
C PHE A 62 0.30 14.01 -11.23
N SER A 63 1.04 14.32 -10.16
CA SER A 63 0.80 13.84 -8.79
C SER A 63 -0.24 14.70 -8.04
N GLU A 64 -1.26 15.16 -8.75
CA GLU A 64 -2.40 15.89 -8.19
C GLU A 64 -3.66 15.08 -8.45
N PRO A 65 -4.51 14.85 -7.44
CA PRO A 65 -5.77 14.16 -7.64
C PRO A 65 -6.63 14.84 -8.70
N CYS A 66 -7.33 14.05 -9.49
CA CYS A 66 -8.21 14.53 -10.57
C CYS A 66 -7.51 15.42 -11.61
N SER A 67 -6.17 15.43 -11.69
CA SER A 67 -5.42 16.23 -12.65
C SER A 67 -5.62 15.73 -14.08
N PRO A 68 -5.88 16.61 -15.07
CA PRO A 68 -5.96 16.21 -16.48
C PRO A 68 -4.69 15.54 -17.01
N LYS A 69 -3.53 15.77 -16.38
CA LYS A 69 -2.27 15.12 -16.75
C LYS A 69 -2.20 13.68 -16.25
N LEU A 70 -2.90 13.35 -15.17
CA LEU A 70 -2.99 11.99 -14.64
C LEU A 70 -3.83 11.08 -15.54
N LEU A 71 -4.86 11.63 -16.22
CA LEU A 71 -5.62 10.93 -17.26
C LEU A 71 -4.77 10.44 -18.44
N LYS A 72 -3.57 11.01 -18.63
CA LYS A 72 -2.65 10.59 -19.70
C LYS A 72 -1.93 9.29 -19.37
N VAL A 73 -1.97 8.81 -18.13
CA VAL A 73 -1.33 7.55 -17.73
C VAL A 73 -2.12 6.37 -18.31
N ASP A 74 -1.50 5.67 -19.27
CA ASP A 74 -2.08 4.52 -19.94
C ASP A 74 -1.92 3.25 -19.09
N TYR A 75 -3.04 2.67 -18.67
CA TYR A 75 -3.06 1.46 -17.85
C TYR A 75 -2.49 0.22 -18.56
N ARG A 76 -2.38 0.22 -19.89
CA ARG A 76 -1.87 -0.90 -20.68
C ARG A 76 -0.35 -1.06 -20.62
N TYR A 77 0.37 -0.07 -20.09
CA TYR A 77 1.85 -0.03 -20.11
C TYR A 77 2.49 -1.32 -19.62
N CYS A 78 2.01 -1.85 -18.49
CA CYS A 78 2.58 -3.05 -17.88
C CYS A 78 2.23 -4.33 -18.64
N SER A 79 1.22 -4.35 -19.51
CA SER A 79 0.84 -5.56 -20.26
C SER A 79 1.65 -5.81 -21.52
N VAL A 80 2.41 -4.82 -21.99
CA VAL A 80 3.14 -4.90 -23.26
C VAL A 80 4.54 -5.43 -23.03
N GLU A 81 4.90 -6.49 -23.75
CA GLU A 81 6.27 -7.02 -23.78
C GLU A 81 6.87 -6.76 -25.17
N PRO A 82 7.99 -6.04 -25.27
CA PRO A 82 8.62 -5.74 -26.56
C PRO A 82 9.30 -6.97 -27.16
N GLN A 83 9.04 -7.24 -28.44
CA GLN A 83 9.69 -8.33 -29.19
C GLN A 83 11.16 -8.04 -29.54
N SER A 84 11.53 -6.76 -29.66
CA SER A 84 12.90 -6.32 -29.96
C SER A 84 13.20 -4.96 -29.31
N GLU A 85 14.48 -4.58 -29.22
CA GLU A 85 14.90 -3.28 -28.69
C GLU A 85 14.44 -2.11 -29.58
N GLU A 86 14.30 -2.35 -30.88
CA GLU A 86 13.70 -1.40 -31.84
C GLU A 86 12.21 -1.22 -31.56
N HIS A 87 11.47 -2.32 -31.36
CA HIS A 87 10.04 -2.29 -31.03
C HIS A 87 9.79 -1.50 -29.74
N ALA A 88 10.61 -1.75 -28.72
CA ALA A 88 10.56 -1.00 -27.49
C ALA A 88 10.79 0.51 -27.66
N THR A 89 11.72 0.88 -28.53
CA THR A 89 12.01 2.30 -28.80
C THR A 89 10.84 2.97 -29.52
N ILE A 90 10.23 2.28 -30.48
CA ILE A 90 9.01 2.74 -31.18
C ILE A 90 7.87 2.95 -30.18
N LEU A 91 7.65 1.97 -29.30
CA LEU A 91 6.61 2.04 -28.28
C LEU A 91 6.89 3.04 -27.16
N SER A 92 8.10 3.60 -27.07
CA SER A 92 8.55 4.35 -25.88
C SER A 92 8.35 3.54 -24.60
N LEU A 93 8.84 2.30 -24.60
CA LEU A 93 8.79 1.38 -23.47
C LEU A 93 10.21 1.18 -22.98
N HIS A 94 10.63 1.94 -21.97
CA HIS A 94 11.97 1.87 -21.40
C HIS A 94 12.08 0.99 -20.16
N ILE A 95 10.97 0.79 -19.42
CA ILE A 95 10.92 -0.08 -18.24
C ILE A 95 10.58 -1.50 -18.69
N ARG A 96 11.46 -2.46 -18.42
CA ARG A 96 11.33 -3.86 -18.84
C ARG A 96 10.65 -4.74 -17.79
N ARG A 97 10.14 -5.90 -18.24
CA ARG A 97 9.68 -7.03 -17.42
C ARG A 97 8.46 -6.76 -16.52
N LEU A 98 7.72 -5.67 -16.75
CA LEU A 98 6.50 -5.38 -16.00
C LEU A 98 5.33 -6.31 -16.37
N SER A 99 5.37 -6.93 -17.55
CA SER A 99 4.37 -7.91 -18.02
C SER A 99 4.32 -9.19 -17.20
N LYS A 100 5.36 -9.47 -16.42
CA LYS A 100 5.48 -10.65 -15.56
C LYS A 100 4.96 -10.41 -14.14
N GLU A 101 4.60 -9.18 -13.81
CA GLU A 101 4.10 -8.83 -12.49
C GLU A 101 2.65 -9.29 -12.34
N THR A 102 2.31 -9.79 -11.16
CA THR A 102 0.93 -10.19 -10.83
C THR A 102 0.02 -8.96 -10.90
N CYS A 103 -1.12 -9.10 -11.58
CA CYS A 103 -2.10 -8.03 -11.73
C CYS A 103 -3.27 -8.18 -10.75
N LEU A 104 -4.00 -7.09 -10.51
CA LEU A 104 -5.06 -7.01 -9.50
C LEU A 104 -6.19 -8.03 -9.69
N VAL A 105 -6.46 -8.39 -10.93
CA VAL A 105 -7.49 -9.37 -11.31
C VAL A 105 -6.85 -10.40 -12.25
N PRO A 106 -7.10 -11.71 -12.08
CA PRO A 106 -6.63 -12.70 -13.04
C PRO A 106 -7.30 -12.45 -14.40
N ARG A 107 -6.53 -12.68 -15.46
CA ARG A 107 -7.07 -12.60 -16.82
C ARG A 107 -7.82 -13.88 -17.16
N GLU A 108 -9.05 -13.76 -17.64
CA GLU A 108 -9.83 -14.93 -18.05
C GLU A 108 -9.25 -15.56 -19.32
N GLU A 109 -9.26 -16.89 -19.38
CA GLU A 109 -8.78 -17.64 -20.55
C GLU A 109 -9.67 -17.34 -21.77
N GLY A 110 -9.07 -16.80 -22.82
CA GLY A 110 -9.77 -16.47 -24.07
C GLY A 110 -10.17 -14.99 -24.24
N GLU A 111 -9.98 -14.14 -23.21
CA GLU A 111 -10.18 -12.70 -23.40
C GLU A 111 -9.07 -12.09 -24.27
N PRO A 112 -9.41 -11.31 -25.32
CA PRO A 112 -8.42 -10.67 -26.16
C PRO A 112 -7.59 -9.65 -25.36
N SER A 113 -6.29 -9.58 -25.67
CA SER A 113 -5.44 -8.57 -25.03
C SER A 113 -5.96 -7.18 -25.37
N PRO A 114 -5.87 -6.22 -24.45
CA PRO A 114 -6.17 -4.84 -24.82
C PRO A 114 -5.29 -4.45 -26.03
N PRO A 115 -5.84 -3.68 -26.97
CA PRO A 115 -5.11 -3.32 -28.18
C PRO A 115 -3.83 -2.58 -27.81
N GLU A 116 -2.72 -2.98 -28.44
CA GLU A 116 -1.43 -2.38 -28.21
C GLU A 116 -1.43 -0.91 -28.70
N PRO A 117 -1.01 0.05 -27.87
CA PRO A 117 -0.93 1.44 -28.30
C PRO A 117 0.23 1.67 -29.28
N THR A 118 0.11 2.69 -30.12
CA THR A 118 1.17 3.06 -31.08
C THR A 118 2.46 3.51 -30.40
N SER A 119 2.35 4.18 -29.26
CA SER A 119 3.47 4.64 -28.42
C SER A 119 2.96 5.13 -27.07
N PHE A 120 3.74 4.95 -26.01
CA PHE A 120 3.46 5.50 -24.70
C PHE A 120 4.00 6.93 -24.54
N ASN A 121 3.35 7.70 -23.67
CA ASN A 121 3.77 9.05 -23.34
C ASN A 121 4.66 9.09 -22.08
N PHE A 122 5.39 10.19 -21.89
CA PHE A 122 6.28 10.35 -20.72
C PHE A 122 5.55 10.21 -19.37
N PRO A 123 4.36 10.81 -19.15
CA PRO A 123 3.63 10.59 -17.89
C PRO A 123 3.41 9.12 -17.56
N THR A 124 3.04 8.30 -18.55
CA THR A 124 2.84 6.86 -18.39
C THR A 124 4.14 6.18 -17.95
N GLU A 125 5.24 6.41 -18.68
CA GLU A 125 6.54 5.81 -18.35
C GLU A 125 7.01 6.25 -16.96
N CYS A 126 6.90 7.54 -16.65
CA CYS A 126 7.33 8.10 -15.38
C CYS A 126 6.50 7.57 -14.20
N PHE A 127 5.19 7.37 -14.39
CA PHE A 127 4.29 6.82 -13.37
C PHE A 127 4.71 5.40 -12.97
N PHE A 128 4.84 4.49 -13.94
CA PHE A 128 5.23 3.11 -13.66
C PHE A 128 6.69 2.97 -13.26
N ALA A 129 7.60 3.78 -13.81
CA ALA A 129 8.99 3.85 -13.35
C ALA A 129 9.07 4.27 -11.88
N CYS A 130 8.28 5.27 -11.47
CA CYS A 130 8.26 5.75 -10.10
C CYS A 130 7.77 4.66 -9.14
N HIS A 131 6.62 4.03 -9.41
CA HIS A 131 6.17 2.90 -8.59
C HIS A 131 7.20 1.76 -8.56
N ARG A 132 7.82 1.40 -9.70
CA ARG A 132 8.82 0.33 -9.74
C ARG A 132 10.06 0.65 -8.90
N VAL A 133 10.52 1.89 -8.91
CA VAL A 133 11.65 2.30 -8.07
C VAL A 133 11.28 2.33 -6.60
N LEU A 134 10.07 2.76 -6.26
CA LEU A 134 9.60 2.74 -4.87
C LEU A 134 9.52 1.30 -4.33
N SER A 135 9.07 0.33 -5.13
CA SER A 135 9.00 -1.08 -4.70
C SER A 135 10.39 -1.72 -4.54
N LEU A 136 11.39 -1.30 -5.32
CA LEU A 136 12.77 -1.80 -5.26
C LEU A 136 13.67 -1.04 -4.27
N GLY A 137 13.29 0.19 -3.94
CA GLY A 137 14.05 1.10 -3.07
C GLY A 137 13.35 1.30 -1.74
N PHE A 138 12.33 2.16 -1.72
CA PHE A 138 11.64 2.56 -0.50
C PHE A 138 11.12 1.35 0.29
N ARG A 139 10.38 0.44 -0.35
CA ARG A 139 9.82 -0.75 0.32
C ARG A 139 10.91 -1.61 0.95
N VAL A 140 11.95 -1.96 0.18
CA VAL A 140 13.08 -2.79 0.65
C VAL A 140 13.78 -2.15 1.85
N VAL A 141 14.05 -0.84 1.77
CA VAL A 141 14.75 -0.11 2.85
C VAL A 141 13.84 0.05 4.09
N HIS A 142 12.54 0.25 3.90
CA HIS A 142 11.57 0.31 4.99
C HIS A 142 11.44 -1.02 5.72
N GLU A 143 11.27 -2.14 5.00
CA GLU A 143 11.22 -3.48 5.60
C GLU A 143 12.51 -3.77 6.39
N ARG A 144 13.66 -3.39 5.82
CA ARG A 144 14.96 -3.48 6.48
C ARG A 144 15.01 -2.65 7.77
N LEU A 145 14.50 -1.42 7.76
CA LEU A 145 14.39 -0.58 8.95
C LEU A 145 13.51 -1.23 10.02
N ALA A 146 12.38 -1.82 9.63
CA ALA A 146 11.47 -2.50 10.55
C ALA A 146 12.12 -3.72 11.21
N ARG A 147 12.85 -4.55 10.46
CA ARG A 147 13.63 -5.68 10.99
C ARG A 147 14.75 -5.23 11.91
N LEU A 148 15.51 -4.21 11.50
CA LEU A 148 16.58 -3.65 12.33
C LEU A 148 16.06 -3.11 13.67
N SER A 149 14.86 -2.53 13.68
CA SER A 149 14.20 -2.12 14.93
C SER A 149 13.90 -3.31 15.85
N GLN A 150 13.44 -4.44 15.30
CA GLN A 150 13.18 -5.65 16.09
C GLN A 150 14.48 -6.28 16.62
N ASP A 151 15.51 -6.37 15.78
CA ASP A 151 16.82 -6.90 16.16
C ASP A 151 17.48 -6.05 17.24
N LEU A 152 17.41 -4.71 17.12
CA LEU A 152 17.90 -3.79 18.15
C LEU A 152 17.19 -3.99 19.49
N ASN A 153 15.87 -4.18 19.48
CA ASN A 153 15.13 -4.46 20.72
C ASN A 153 15.54 -5.78 21.36
N ARG A 154 15.84 -6.81 20.56
CA ARG A 154 16.35 -8.11 21.05
C ARG A 154 17.74 -7.97 21.66
N VAL A 155 18.68 -7.35 20.93
CA VAL A 155 20.06 -7.10 21.41
C VAL A 155 20.04 -6.27 22.69
N ARG A 156 19.18 -5.25 22.77
CA ARG A 156 19.02 -4.42 23.97
C ARG A 156 18.59 -5.24 25.18
N ARG A 157 17.59 -6.13 25.05
CA ARG A 157 17.15 -7.00 26.15
C ARG A 157 18.28 -7.91 26.65
N VAL A 158 18.99 -8.58 25.73
CA VAL A 158 20.12 -9.45 26.07
C VAL A 158 21.25 -8.68 26.74
N TYR A 159 21.52 -7.45 26.29
CA TYR A 159 22.50 -6.57 26.92
C TYR A 159 22.08 -6.18 28.33
N GLU A 160 20.81 -5.81 28.55
CA GLU A 160 20.27 -5.47 29.87
C GLU A 160 20.35 -6.67 30.84
N GLU A 161 20.06 -7.89 30.37
CA GLU A 161 20.21 -9.13 31.15
C GLU A 161 21.68 -9.43 31.50
N THR A 162 22.57 -9.33 30.50
CA THR A 162 24.02 -9.54 30.69
C THR A 162 24.59 -8.53 31.69
N ARG A 163 24.12 -7.27 31.61
CA ARG A 163 24.50 -6.20 32.54
C ARG A 163 24.00 -6.49 33.96
N ALA A 164 22.77 -6.97 34.11
CA ALA A 164 22.21 -7.35 35.41
C ALA A 164 22.98 -8.51 36.07
N GLN A 165 23.58 -9.40 35.28
CA GLN A 165 24.45 -10.48 35.75
C GLN A 165 25.90 -10.06 36.04
N GLY A 166 26.21 -8.75 35.97
CA GLY A 166 27.57 -8.23 36.18
C GLY A 166 28.52 -8.44 34.99
N GLY A 167 28.00 -8.87 33.84
CA GLY A 167 28.76 -9.14 32.62
C GLY A 167 29.05 -7.90 31.76
N GLU A 168 28.86 -6.68 32.27
CA GLU A 168 29.00 -5.44 31.49
C GLU A 168 30.41 -5.25 30.91
N THR A 169 31.44 -5.52 31.71
CA THR A 169 32.85 -5.42 31.31
C THR A 169 33.38 -6.70 30.65
N SER A 170 32.55 -7.73 30.53
CA SER A 170 32.92 -8.95 29.82
C SER A 170 33.10 -8.70 28.33
N GLU A 171 33.88 -9.54 27.65
CA GLU A 171 34.04 -9.45 26.20
C GLU A 171 32.69 -9.55 25.46
N VAL A 172 31.76 -10.35 26.00
CA VAL A 172 30.40 -10.49 25.47
C VAL A 172 29.61 -9.20 25.64
N GLY A 173 29.64 -8.59 26.83
CA GLY A 173 28.99 -7.31 27.12
C GLY A 173 29.49 -6.19 26.19
N ARG A 174 30.82 -6.11 26.00
CA ARG A 174 31.45 -5.13 25.10
C ARG A 174 31.04 -5.34 23.63
N ARG A 175 31.00 -6.59 23.15
CA ARG A 175 30.55 -6.93 21.80
C ARG A 175 29.07 -6.58 21.58
N LEU A 176 28.21 -6.85 22.57
CA LEU A 176 26.79 -6.49 22.52
C LEU A 176 26.60 -4.97 22.43
N GLN A 177 27.35 -4.20 23.21
CA GLN A 177 27.35 -2.74 23.16
C GLN A 177 27.78 -2.24 21.77
N GLU A 178 28.90 -2.72 21.22
CA GLU A 178 29.34 -2.33 19.87
C GLU A 178 28.30 -2.66 18.79
N ASN A 179 27.63 -3.81 18.89
CA ASN A 179 26.57 -4.21 17.96
C ASN A 179 25.36 -3.29 18.08
N MET A 180 25.00 -2.88 19.29
CA MET A 180 23.92 -1.93 19.54
C MET A 180 24.25 -0.55 18.96
N GLU A 181 25.46 -0.03 19.16
CA GLU A 181 25.90 1.25 18.61
C GLU A 181 25.91 1.24 17.07
N LYS A 182 26.45 0.18 16.45
CA LYS A 182 26.45 -0.01 14.99
C LYS A 182 25.03 -0.12 14.44
N GLY A 183 24.19 -0.91 15.09
CA GLY A 183 22.79 -1.10 14.70
C GLY A 183 21.98 0.21 14.82
N MET A 184 22.15 0.96 15.91
CA MET A 184 21.47 2.24 16.12
C MET A 184 21.91 3.29 15.08
N THR A 185 23.20 3.35 14.77
CA THR A 185 23.73 4.25 13.73
C THR A 185 23.10 3.94 12.37
N ARG A 186 23.00 2.65 12.00
CA ARG A 186 22.32 2.23 10.76
C ARG A 186 20.84 2.58 10.80
N PHE A 187 20.16 2.31 11.91
CA PHE A 187 18.73 2.59 12.07
C PHE A 187 18.43 4.08 11.89
N LEU A 188 19.17 4.95 12.55
CA LEU A 188 19.01 6.41 12.43
C LEU A 188 19.33 6.90 11.01
N SER A 189 20.36 6.34 10.36
CA SER A 189 20.72 6.70 8.99
C SER A 189 19.63 6.34 7.98
N LEU A 190 19.10 5.11 8.06
CA LEU A 190 18.00 4.65 7.21
C LEU A 190 16.72 5.44 7.48
N LYS A 191 16.40 5.69 8.76
CA LYS A 191 15.25 6.50 9.16
C LYS A 191 15.35 7.92 8.60
N ALA A 192 16.52 8.55 8.70
CA ALA A 192 16.75 9.89 8.16
C ALA A 192 16.58 9.94 6.63
N ALA A 193 17.09 8.94 5.91
CA ALA A 193 16.96 8.87 4.46
C ALA A 193 15.50 8.67 4.00
N LEU A 194 14.74 7.82 4.69
CA LEU A 194 13.33 7.56 4.38
C LEU A 194 12.39 8.71 4.78
N LEU A 195 12.78 9.51 5.78
CA LEU A 195 12.01 10.65 6.28
C LEU A 195 12.48 11.99 5.71
N GLU A 196 13.23 12.00 4.61
CA GLU A 196 13.60 13.26 3.95
C GLU A 196 12.31 14.00 3.55
N PRO A 197 12.04 15.21 4.09
CA PRO A 197 10.72 15.83 4.02
C PRO A 197 10.20 16.01 2.59
N THR A 198 11.07 16.42 1.66
CA THR A 198 10.67 16.71 0.28
C THR A 198 10.24 15.44 -0.45
N SER A 199 11.04 14.38 -0.33
CA SER A 199 10.77 13.10 -0.96
C SER A 199 9.54 12.44 -0.33
N LEU A 200 9.38 12.51 0.99
CA LEU A 200 8.21 11.97 1.68
C LEU A 200 6.92 12.67 1.26
N GLU A 201 6.92 14.00 1.21
CA GLU A 201 5.77 14.79 0.74
C GLU A 201 5.40 14.46 -0.71
N GLN A 202 6.40 14.37 -1.59
CA GLN A 202 6.17 14.02 -3.00
C GLN A 202 5.67 12.57 -3.16
N MET A 203 6.17 11.65 -2.35
CA MET A 203 5.74 10.25 -2.34
C MET A 203 4.29 10.12 -1.87
N LEU A 204 3.90 10.84 -0.81
CA LEU A 204 2.51 10.89 -0.34
C LEU A 204 1.58 11.44 -1.43
N ARG A 205 1.89 12.60 -2.02
CA ARG A 205 1.09 13.16 -3.12
C ARG A 205 1.00 12.21 -4.32
N PHE A 206 2.11 11.57 -4.67
CA PHE A 206 2.15 10.58 -5.75
C PHE A 206 1.20 9.41 -5.45
N HIS A 207 1.24 8.83 -4.24
CA HIS A 207 0.36 7.72 -3.88
C HIS A 207 -1.13 8.10 -3.80
N VAL A 208 -1.45 9.31 -3.35
CA VAL A 208 -2.83 9.82 -3.38
C VAL A 208 -3.32 10.01 -4.82
N ALA A 209 -2.47 10.52 -5.71
CA ALA A 209 -2.76 10.57 -7.14
C ALA A 209 -2.92 9.16 -7.74
N SER A 210 -2.05 8.20 -7.37
CA SER A 210 -2.18 6.80 -7.82
C SER A 210 -3.47 6.15 -7.34
N ALA A 211 -3.92 6.43 -6.11
CA ALA A 211 -5.21 5.97 -5.60
C ALA A 211 -6.38 6.54 -6.43
N THR A 212 -6.31 7.83 -6.76
CA THR A 212 -7.30 8.50 -7.62
C THR A 212 -7.33 7.91 -9.03
N TRP A 213 -6.16 7.73 -9.64
CA TRP A 213 -6.00 7.08 -10.95
C TRP A 213 -6.57 5.67 -10.94
N LEU A 214 -6.24 4.87 -9.93
CA LEU A 214 -6.68 3.48 -9.87
C LEU A 214 -8.19 3.35 -9.68
N CYS A 215 -8.81 4.20 -8.85
CA CYS A 215 -10.28 4.25 -8.73
C CYS A 215 -10.94 4.64 -10.05
N HIS A 216 -10.37 5.60 -10.79
CA HIS A 216 -10.83 5.99 -12.13
C HIS A 216 -10.72 4.83 -13.13
N ILE A 217 -9.60 4.11 -13.14
CA ILE A 217 -9.43 2.92 -13.99
C ILE A 217 -10.44 1.82 -13.63
N ALA A 218 -10.81 1.65 -12.36
CA ALA A 218 -11.77 0.63 -11.94
C ALA A 218 -13.23 0.98 -12.26
N THR A 219 -13.59 2.26 -12.31
CA THR A 219 -15.00 2.69 -12.28
C THR A 219 -15.45 3.48 -13.51
N ALA A 220 -14.55 4.20 -14.18
CA ALA A 220 -14.96 5.09 -15.26
C ALA A 220 -15.42 4.33 -16.50
N GLN A 221 -16.53 4.74 -17.13
CA GLN A 221 -16.92 4.19 -18.42
C GLN A 221 -16.00 4.69 -19.55
N ASP A 222 -15.58 5.95 -19.47
CA ASP A 222 -14.63 6.61 -20.36
C ASP A 222 -13.41 7.07 -19.57
N VAL A 223 -12.23 6.61 -19.97
CA VAL A 223 -10.96 6.92 -19.28
C VAL A 223 -10.49 8.34 -19.58
N GLY A 224 -11.01 9.00 -20.62
CA GLY A 224 -10.57 10.33 -21.07
C GLY A 224 -11.05 11.50 -20.22
N SER A 225 -11.98 11.29 -19.28
CA SER A 225 -12.53 12.37 -18.44
C SER A 225 -12.91 11.89 -17.04
N TYR A 226 -12.60 12.69 -16.02
CA TYR A 226 -13.08 12.43 -14.66
C TYR A 226 -14.57 12.71 -14.55
N LYS A 227 -15.30 11.77 -13.94
CA LYS A 227 -16.71 11.94 -13.58
C LYS A 227 -16.89 11.64 -12.09
N PRO A 228 -17.82 12.31 -11.40
CA PRO A 228 -18.16 11.98 -10.02
C PRO A 228 -18.56 10.51 -9.89
N LEU A 229 -18.01 9.85 -8.87
CA LEU A 229 -18.36 8.47 -8.55
C LEU A 229 -19.80 8.41 -8.02
N THR A 230 -20.50 7.32 -8.28
CA THR A 230 -21.88 7.11 -7.84
C THR A 230 -22.05 5.70 -7.25
N LEU A 231 -23.07 5.51 -6.40
CA LEU A 231 -23.44 4.21 -5.85
C LEU A 231 -24.59 3.58 -6.67
N PRO A 232 -24.60 2.25 -6.86
CA PRO A 232 -23.50 1.32 -6.55
C PRO A 232 -22.26 1.60 -7.42
N PHE A 233 -21.06 1.34 -6.89
CA PHE A 233 -19.83 1.64 -7.62
C PHE A 233 -19.80 0.92 -8.98
N PRO A 234 -19.60 1.63 -10.11
CA PRO A 234 -19.63 1.03 -11.43
C PRO A 234 -18.59 -0.08 -11.61
N GLN A 235 -18.91 -1.11 -12.40
CA GLN A 235 -18.03 -2.26 -12.65
C GLN A 235 -17.40 -2.27 -14.05
N HIS A 236 -17.45 -1.14 -14.77
CA HIS A 236 -16.95 -1.01 -16.14
C HIS A 236 -15.43 -1.20 -16.31
N GLY A 237 -14.65 -1.21 -15.22
CA GLY A 237 -13.20 -1.25 -15.26
C GLY A 237 -12.55 -2.58 -14.93
N ASN A 238 -13.31 -3.63 -14.60
CA ASN A 238 -12.73 -4.88 -14.10
C ASN A 238 -11.69 -5.50 -15.06
N SER A 239 -11.97 -5.53 -16.37
CA SER A 239 -11.02 -6.05 -17.38
C SER A 239 -9.74 -5.22 -17.51
N ARG A 240 -9.78 -3.91 -17.20
CA ARG A 240 -8.59 -3.05 -17.19
C ARG A 240 -7.69 -3.36 -16.00
N LEU A 241 -8.25 -3.81 -14.88
CA LEU A 241 -7.49 -4.20 -13.69
C LEU A 241 -6.68 -5.49 -13.90
N ALA A 242 -7.04 -6.29 -14.90
CA ALA A 242 -6.28 -7.48 -15.29
C ALA A 242 -4.90 -7.18 -15.91
N VAL A 243 -4.62 -5.91 -16.21
CA VAL A 243 -3.30 -5.46 -16.71
C VAL A 243 -2.62 -4.44 -15.79
N VAL A 244 -3.21 -4.14 -14.64
CA VAL A 244 -2.63 -3.25 -13.63
C VAL A 244 -1.94 -4.10 -12.55
N PRO A 245 -0.63 -3.96 -12.35
CA PRO A 245 0.09 -4.74 -11.35
C PRO A 245 -0.33 -4.45 -9.91
N GLU A 246 -0.28 -5.47 -9.06
CA GLU A 246 -0.59 -5.40 -7.63
C GLU A 246 0.34 -4.44 -6.87
N PHE A 247 1.61 -4.33 -7.29
CA PHE A 247 2.61 -3.49 -6.61
C PHE A 247 2.21 -2.01 -6.55
N VAL A 248 1.30 -1.55 -7.44
CA VAL A 248 0.76 -0.18 -7.40
C VAL A 248 0.07 0.07 -6.06
N VAL A 249 -0.77 -0.88 -5.62
CA VAL A 249 -1.49 -0.81 -4.35
C VAL A 249 -0.58 -1.16 -3.18
N GLU A 250 0.30 -2.15 -3.32
CA GLU A 250 1.28 -2.49 -2.27
C GLU A 250 2.08 -1.26 -1.86
N ASN A 251 2.61 -0.50 -2.83
CA ASN A 251 3.37 0.71 -2.56
C ASN A 251 2.54 1.79 -1.84
N ILE A 252 1.25 1.94 -2.18
CA ILE A 252 0.36 2.87 -1.50
C ILE A 252 0.21 2.44 -0.03
N CYS A 253 -0.15 1.18 0.23
CA CYS A 253 -0.29 0.65 1.58
C CYS A 253 1.02 0.78 2.39
N ASP A 254 2.15 0.40 1.81
CA ASP A 254 3.46 0.45 2.46
C ASP A 254 3.86 1.88 2.85
N CYS A 255 3.61 2.86 1.98
CA CYS A 255 3.85 4.26 2.29
C CYS A 255 2.99 4.73 3.46
N ILE A 256 1.68 4.46 3.44
CA ILE A 256 0.76 4.97 4.46
C ILE A 256 1.04 4.31 5.83
N VAL A 257 1.30 3.00 5.86
CA VAL A 257 1.70 2.28 7.08
C VAL A 257 3.04 2.79 7.63
N PHE A 258 4.03 3.03 6.76
CA PHE A 258 5.30 3.63 7.17
C PHE A 258 5.10 5.00 7.82
N VAL A 259 4.28 5.85 7.20
CA VAL A 259 4.02 7.21 7.69
C VAL A 259 3.34 7.18 9.06
N LYS A 260 2.37 6.29 9.31
CA LYS A 260 1.78 6.12 10.67
C LYS A 260 2.86 5.87 11.71
N ARG A 261 3.79 4.97 11.41
CA ARG A 261 4.80 4.52 12.38
C ARG A 261 5.88 5.56 12.67
N PHE A 262 6.28 6.35 11.66
CA PHE A 262 7.48 7.17 11.76
C PHE A 262 7.26 8.67 11.59
N SER A 263 6.12 9.09 11.04
CA SER A 263 5.84 10.50 10.76
C SER A 263 4.33 10.77 10.59
N GLU A 264 3.51 10.40 11.57
CA GLU A 264 2.03 10.49 11.49
C GLU A 264 1.54 11.88 11.06
N ARG A 265 2.21 12.94 11.54
CA ARG A 265 1.94 14.34 11.17
C ARG A 265 1.99 14.59 9.65
N SER A 266 2.72 13.78 8.89
CA SER A 266 2.79 13.89 7.42
C SER A 266 1.45 13.66 6.74
N LEU A 267 0.57 12.84 7.32
CA LEU A 267 -0.77 12.60 6.79
C LEU A 267 -1.65 13.86 6.90
N GLU A 268 -1.48 14.66 7.96
CA GLU A 268 -2.26 15.88 8.14
C GLU A 268 -1.93 16.93 7.05
N PHE A 269 -0.71 16.94 6.53
CA PHE A 269 -0.31 17.82 5.42
C PHE A 269 -0.88 17.39 4.06
N VAL A 270 -1.38 16.16 3.91
CA VAL A 270 -2.14 15.73 2.73
C VAL A 270 -3.52 16.42 2.73
N GLY A 271 -4.09 16.67 3.90
CA GLY A 271 -5.31 17.45 4.04
C GLY A 271 -6.56 16.74 3.51
N GLN A 272 -7.32 17.44 2.67
CA GLN A 272 -8.59 16.93 2.12
C GLN A 272 -8.38 15.78 1.14
N ASP A 273 -7.24 15.74 0.46
CA ASP A 273 -6.93 14.72 -0.55
C ASP A 273 -6.80 13.30 0.04
N LEU A 274 -6.77 13.16 1.38
CA LEU A 274 -6.89 11.87 2.06
C LEU A 274 -8.18 11.12 1.68
N GLU A 275 -9.22 11.82 1.23
CA GLU A 275 -10.47 11.21 0.75
C GLU A 275 -10.25 10.24 -0.40
N HIS A 276 -9.21 10.44 -1.23
CA HIS A 276 -8.90 9.54 -2.33
C HIS A 276 -8.34 8.20 -1.86
N LEU A 277 -7.63 8.18 -0.73
CA LEU A 277 -7.18 6.94 -0.10
C LEU A 277 -8.37 6.18 0.50
N MET A 278 -9.31 6.89 1.12
CA MET A 278 -10.56 6.30 1.62
C MET A 278 -11.44 5.77 0.47
N THR A 279 -11.51 6.49 -0.65
CA THR A 279 -12.20 6.04 -1.86
C THR A 279 -11.56 4.74 -2.40
N LEU A 280 -10.22 4.64 -2.40
CA LEU A 280 -9.53 3.41 -2.77
C LEU A 280 -9.92 2.24 -1.88
N VAL A 281 -9.99 2.44 -0.56
CA VAL A 281 -10.48 1.42 0.38
C VAL A 281 -11.90 0.99 0.02
N LEU A 282 -12.82 1.94 -0.14
CA LEU A 282 -14.23 1.66 -0.44
C LEU A 282 -14.43 0.92 -1.77
N VAL A 283 -13.64 1.26 -2.80
CA VAL A 283 -13.78 0.66 -4.13
C VAL A 283 -13.19 -0.76 -4.18
N PHE A 284 -12.08 -1.03 -3.49
CA PHE A 284 -11.31 -2.27 -3.66
C PHE A 284 -11.36 -3.25 -2.49
N MET A 285 -11.39 -2.78 -1.23
CA MET A 285 -11.22 -3.63 -0.04
C MET A 285 -12.28 -4.73 0.04
N GLY A 286 -13.53 -4.39 -0.25
CA GLY A 286 -14.66 -5.32 -0.26
C GLY A 286 -14.92 -5.99 -1.60
N SER A 287 -14.07 -5.86 -2.63
CA SER A 287 -14.38 -6.32 -3.99
C SER A 287 -13.35 -7.30 -4.55
N PRO A 288 -13.59 -8.63 -4.42
CA PRO A 288 -12.77 -9.66 -5.04
C PRO A 288 -12.69 -9.55 -6.57
N GLN A 289 -13.70 -8.94 -7.22
CA GLN A 289 -13.77 -8.73 -8.66
C GLN A 289 -12.84 -7.61 -9.14
N ARG A 290 -12.46 -6.67 -8.25
CA ARG A 290 -11.51 -5.60 -8.55
C ARG A 290 -10.11 -5.86 -8.00
N MET A 291 -10.02 -6.71 -6.97
CA MET A 291 -8.77 -7.12 -6.35
C MET A 291 -8.90 -8.55 -5.83
N ASN A 292 -8.40 -9.50 -6.60
CA ASN A 292 -8.55 -10.91 -6.30
C ASN A 292 -7.78 -11.29 -5.03
N ASN A 293 -6.52 -10.80 -4.93
CA ASN A 293 -5.61 -11.12 -3.84
C ASN A 293 -6.17 -10.72 -2.45
N PRO A 294 -6.49 -11.69 -1.57
CA PRO A 294 -7.05 -11.41 -0.23
C PRO A 294 -6.04 -10.72 0.69
N HIS A 295 -4.74 -10.99 0.54
CA HIS A 295 -3.69 -10.37 1.34
C HIS A 295 -3.61 -8.86 1.06
N LEU A 296 -3.74 -8.47 -0.21
CA LEU A 296 -3.74 -7.06 -0.60
C LEU A 296 -5.00 -6.34 -0.12
N ARG A 297 -6.16 -7.00 -0.16
CA ARG A 297 -7.41 -6.47 0.44
C ARG A 297 -7.30 -6.32 1.96
N ALA A 298 -6.60 -7.23 2.65
CA ALA A 298 -6.31 -7.09 4.08
C ALA A 298 -5.40 -5.89 4.37
N ARG A 299 -4.39 -5.64 3.52
CA ARG A 299 -3.52 -4.45 3.62
C ARG A 299 -4.30 -3.14 3.46
N LEU A 300 -5.38 -3.12 2.68
CA LEU A 300 -6.28 -1.96 2.62
C LEU A 300 -7.05 -1.75 3.94
N ALA A 301 -7.39 -2.81 4.66
CA ALA A 301 -8.01 -2.68 5.99
C ALA A 301 -7.02 -2.13 7.04
N GLU A 302 -5.75 -2.54 6.97
CA GLU A 302 -4.68 -1.94 7.77
C GLU A 302 -4.47 -0.46 7.41
N MET A 303 -4.52 -0.12 6.12
CA MET A 303 -4.47 1.28 5.68
C MET A 303 -5.68 2.08 6.20
N LEU A 304 -6.88 1.50 6.24
CA LEU A 304 -8.07 2.15 6.80
C LEU A 304 -7.90 2.47 8.29
N GLU A 305 -7.31 1.55 9.06
CA GLU A 305 -6.95 1.77 10.47
C GLU A 305 -5.91 2.90 10.64
N VAL A 306 -5.08 3.15 9.63
CA VAL A 306 -4.13 4.28 9.63
C VAL A 306 -4.83 5.62 9.38
N LEU A 307 -5.90 5.63 8.58
CA LEU A 307 -6.65 6.84 8.28
C LEU A 307 -7.50 7.33 9.47
N MET A 308 -7.67 6.50 10.50
CA MET A 308 -8.28 6.89 11.78
C MET A 308 -7.33 7.79 12.60
N THR A 309 -7.90 8.62 13.47
CA THR A 309 -7.14 9.36 14.48
C THR A 309 -6.77 8.46 15.65
N SER A 310 -5.52 8.53 16.13
CA SER A 310 -5.10 7.90 17.38
C SER A 310 -5.86 8.54 18.55
N SER A 311 -6.50 7.73 19.40
CA SER A 311 -7.34 8.19 20.53
C SER A 311 -6.59 9.02 21.58
N GLU A 312 -5.25 8.99 21.58
CA GLU A 312 -4.39 9.70 22.53
C GLU A 312 -4.13 11.18 22.15
N ASP A 313 -4.41 11.57 20.90
CA ASP A 313 -4.04 12.89 20.35
C ASP A 313 -5.02 14.03 20.69
N ASP A 314 -6.19 13.73 21.25
CA ASP A 314 -7.17 14.76 21.65
C ASP A 314 -6.67 15.61 22.84
N SER A 315 -5.54 15.26 23.46
CA SER A 315 -5.04 15.90 24.68
C SER A 315 -3.98 16.99 24.48
N PHE A 316 -3.31 17.14 23.32
CA PHE A 316 -2.05 17.91 23.31
C PHE A 316 -1.67 18.83 22.12
N THR A 317 -2.48 19.11 21.09
CA THR A 317 -2.03 20.04 20.03
C THR A 317 -3.12 20.94 19.42
N GLY A 318 -3.15 22.22 19.84
CA GLY A 318 -4.16 23.20 19.45
C GLY A 318 -3.86 24.07 18.21
N ILE A 319 -3.16 23.57 17.18
CA ILE A 319 -2.74 24.44 16.05
C ILE A 319 -3.02 23.85 14.65
N VAL A 320 -3.17 22.53 14.49
CA VAL A 320 -3.53 21.92 13.19
C VAL A 320 -4.88 21.26 13.33
N PRO A 321 -5.84 21.48 12.42
CA PRO A 321 -7.11 20.77 12.50
C PRO A 321 -6.84 19.28 12.26
N PHE A 322 -6.81 18.47 13.31
CA PHE A 322 -7.06 17.01 13.30
C PHE A 322 -8.44 16.65 12.69
N SER A 323 -9.10 17.62 12.07
CA SER A 323 -10.40 17.58 11.46
C SER A 323 -10.40 16.74 10.18
N ASN A 324 -9.32 16.70 9.40
CA ASN A 324 -9.37 16.05 8.07
C ASN A 324 -9.62 14.54 8.18
N ARG A 325 -8.90 13.82 9.05
CA ARG A 325 -9.14 12.39 9.30
C ARG A 325 -10.50 12.11 9.91
N LYS A 326 -10.95 12.89 10.92
CA LYS A 326 -12.31 12.76 11.47
C LYS A 326 -13.38 13.01 10.40
N ARG A 327 -13.17 14.00 9.51
CA ARG A 327 -14.07 14.31 8.38
C ARG A 327 -14.20 13.17 7.37
N LEU A 328 -13.18 12.32 7.20
CA LEU A 328 -13.28 11.13 6.34
C LEU A 328 -14.46 10.25 6.75
N PHE A 329 -14.57 9.94 8.05
CA PHE A 329 -15.61 9.03 8.54
C PHE A 329 -16.99 9.68 8.65
N LEU A 330 -17.08 11.01 8.67
CA LEU A 330 -18.33 11.75 8.86
C LEU A 330 -18.89 12.38 7.58
N HIS A 331 -18.02 12.86 6.69
CA HIS A 331 -18.40 13.71 5.56
C HIS A 331 -17.93 13.18 4.20
N HIS A 332 -17.17 12.09 4.15
CA HIS A 332 -16.86 11.45 2.87
C HIS A 332 -18.16 11.04 2.17
N PRO A 333 -18.33 11.29 0.85
CA PRO A 333 -19.60 11.03 0.14
C PRO A 333 -20.14 9.61 0.28
N PHE A 334 -19.24 8.66 0.47
CA PHE A 334 -19.54 7.23 0.61
C PHE A 334 -19.17 6.68 1.98
N ALA A 335 -19.09 7.51 3.02
CA ALA A 335 -18.71 7.07 4.37
C ALA A 335 -19.56 5.89 4.85
N MET A 336 -20.87 5.92 4.60
CA MET A 336 -21.81 4.87 5.05
C MET A 336 -21.56 3.50 4.39
N GLU A 337 -20.82 3.44 3.29
CA GLU A 337 -20.43 2.19 2.66
C GLU A 337 -19.19 1.55 3.32
N LEU A 338 -18.53 2.24 4.27
CA LEU A 338 -17.42 1.65 5.02
C LEU A 338 -17.85 0.43 5.83
N SER A 339 -18.95 0.52 6.59
CA SER A 339 -19.43 -0.59 7.41
C SER A 339 -19.67 -1.86 6.58
N PRO A 340 -20.50 -1.85 5.51
CA PRO A 340 -20.69 -3.05 4.69
C PRO A 340 -19.39 -3.50 3.99
N THR A 341 -18.54 -2.58 3.53
CA THR A 341 -17.24 -2.93 2.90
C THR A 341 -16.31 -3.65 3.89
N LEU A 342 -16.26 -3.19 5.14
CA LEU A 342 -15.44 -3.77 6.20
C LEU A 342 -15.94 -5.17 6.59
N LEU A 343 -17.26 -5.35 6.72
CA LEU A 343 -17.84 -6.67 6.97
C LEU A 343 -17.58 -7.62 5.79
N HIS A 344 -17.64 -7.12 4.55
CA HIS A 344 -17.37 -7.94 3.38
C HIS A 344 -15.92 -8.43 3.33
N VAL A 345 -14.93 -7.56 3.58
CA VAL A 345 -13.53 -8.00 3.61
C VAL A 345 -13.27 -8.99 4.75
N PHE A 346 -13.85 -8.75 5.93
CA PHE A 346 -13.75 -9.63 7.10
C PHE A 346 -14.23 -11.05 6.80
N VAL A 347 -15.38 -11.17 6.11
CA VAL A 347 -15.98 -12.45 5.73
C VAL A 347 -15.23 -13.10 4.56
N SER A 348 -14.83 -12.31 3.57
CA SER A 348 -14.25 -12.84 2.33
C SER A 348 -12.83 -13.40 2.49
N ILE A 349 -12.04 -12.93 3.46
CA ILE A 349 -10.69 -13.44 3.73
C ILE A 349 -10.73 -14.85 4.34
N GLU A 350 -11.81 -15.24 5.02
CA GLU A 350 -11.96 -16.63 5.52
C GLU A 350 -12.20 -17.62 4.38
N MET A 351 -12.92 -17.20 3.34
CA MET A 351 -13.43 -18.09 2.29
C MET A 351 -12.44 -18.29 1.14
N THR A 352 -11.33 -17.55 1.10
CA THR A 352 -10.26 -17.74 0.14
C THR A 352 -9.41 -18.94 0.56
N GLY A 353 -9.79 -20.15 0.13
CA GLY A 353 -9.04 -21.41 0.32
C GLY A 353 -7.66 -21.46 -0.35
N GLN A 354 -7.04 -20.31 -0.61
CA GLN A 354 -5.70 -20.16 -1.14
C GLN A 354 -4.85 -19.37 -0.11
N SER A 355 -3.74 -19.97 0.30
CA SER A 355 -2.54 -19.36 0.91
C SER A 355 -2.64 -18.51 2.19
N VAL A 356 -3.81 -18.31 2.82
CA VAL A 356 -3.85 -17.69 4.17
C VAL A 356 -3.67 -18.78 5.22
N THR A 357 -2.55 -18.77 5.95
CA THR A 357 -2.40 -19.69 7.09
C THR A 357 -3.43 -19.32 8.16
N PHE A 358 -3.91 -20.32 8.90
CA PHE A 358 -4.96 -20.11 9.91
C PHE A 358 -4.63 -18.97 10.89
N GLU A 359 -3.38 -18.83 11.30
CA GLU A 359 -2.90 -17.76 12.19
C GLU A 359 -2.87 -16.36 11.52
N GLN A 360 -2.56 -16.30 10.21
CA GLN A 360 -2.48 -15.02 9.48
C GLN A 360 -3.81 -14.29 9.42
N LYS A 361 -4.94 -15.00 9.46
CA LYS A 361 -6.27 -14.38 9.41
C LYS A 361 -6.52 -13.47 10.63
N PHE A 362 -6.03 -13.85 11.80
CA PHE A 362 -6.15 -13.03 13.02
C PHE A 362 -5.32 -11.76 12.92
N HIS A 363 -4.14 -11.83 12.30
CA HIS A 363 -3.35 -10.64 11.99
C HIS A 363 -4.09 -9.68 11.05
N TYR A 364 -4.79 -10.19 10.03
CA TYR A 364 -5.60 -9.38 9.13
C TYR A 364 -6.84 -8.78 9.79
N ARG A 365 -7.46 -9.51 10.73
CA ARG A 365 -8.65 -9.03 11.47
C ARG A 365 -8.32 -7.99 12.53
N ARG A 366 -7.11 -8.00 13.09
CA ARG A 366 -6.73 -7.05 14.16
C ARG A 366 -6.98 -5.58 13.79
N PRO A 367 -6.51 -5.06 12.63
CA PRO A 367 -6.90 -3.71 12.19
C PRO A 367 -8.41 -3.52 12.03
N MET A 368 -9.12 -4.54 11.54
CA MET A 368 -10.56 -4.47 11.33
C MET A 368 -11.33 -4.33 12.63
N TYR A 369 -10.91 -4.99 13.71
CA TYR A 369 -11.53 -4.84 15.04
C TYR A 369 -11.42 -3.40 15.54
N THR A 370 -10.23 -2.79 15.44
CA THR A 370 -10.02 -1.38 15.79
C THR A 370 -10.91 -0.45 14.98
N VAL A 371 -11.04 -0.71 13.67
CA VAL A 371 -11.92 0.09 12.80
C VAL A 371 -13.39 -0.11 13.17
N LEU A 372 -13.84 -1.35 13.40
CA LEU A 372 -15.23 -1.65 13.79
C LEU A 372 -15.60 -0.94 15.09
N GLU A 373 -14.73 -0.98 16.10
CA GLU A 373 -14.92 -0.27 17.36
C GLU A 373 -15.04 1.25 17.14
N HIS A 374 -14.17 1.83 16.31
CA HIS A 374 -14.25 3.24 15.96
C HIS A 374 -15.58 3.60 15.26
N LEU A 375 -15.98 2.82 14.25
CA LEU A 375 -17.23 3.04 13.53
C LEU A 375 -18.46 2.89 14.44
N TRP A 376 -18.44 1.95 15.39
CA TRP A 376 -19.55 1.75 16.34
C TRP A 376 -19.79 2.97 17.24
N ASN A 377 -18.74 3.72 17.53
CA ASN A 377 -18.82 4.96 18.30
C ASN A 377 -19.38 6.14 17.49
N ILE A 378 -19.52 6.02 16.17
CA ILE A 378 -20.13 7.03 15.31
C ILE A 378 -21.62 6.67 15.07
N PRO A 379 -22.59 7.54 15.44
CA PRO A 379 -24.01 7.22 15.38
C PRO A 379 -24.51 6.73 14.01
N ASP A 380 -24.11 7.39 12.92
CA ASP A 380 -24.58 7.06 11.57
C ASP A 380 -24.10 5.67 11.10
N HIS A 381 -22.82 5.36 11.34
CA HIS A 381 -22.27 4.03 11.05
C HIS A 381 -22.89 2.94 11.92
N ARG A 382 -23.12 3.21 13.20
CA ARG A 382 -23.84 2.30 14.10
C ARG A 382 -25.26 2.03 13.60
N ASN A 383 -25.97 3.05 13.15
CA ASN A 383 -27.31 2.88 12.57
C ASN A 383 -27.26 2.06 11.28
N LYS A 384 -26.26 2.28 10.41
CA LYS A 384 -26.03 1.44 9.23
C LYS A 384 -25.78 -0.02 9.61
N MET A 385 -24.93 -0.30 10.61
CA MET A 385 -24.70 -1.66 11.10
C MET A 385 -25.98 -2.31 11.66
N LYS A 386 -26.81 -1.56 12.39
CA LYS A 386 -28.12 -2.03 12.85
C LYS A 386 -29.06 -2.35 11.68
N SER A 387 -29.05 -1.53 10.62
CA SER A 387 -29.85 -1.81 9.42
C SER A 387 -29.41 -3.10 8.71
N LEU A 388 -28.10 -3.35 8.64
CA LEU A 388 -27.56 -4.59 8.07
C LEU A 388 -27.93 -5.81 8.93
N ALA A 389 -27.99 -5.64 10.25
CA ALA A 389 -28.45 -6.69 11.17
C ALA A 389 -29.94 -7.01 10.98
N ALA A 390 -30.79 -5.97 10.91
CA ALA A 390 -32.23 -6.14 10.67
C ALA A 390 -32.51 -6.80 9.32
N GLU A 391 -31.84 -6.36 8.25
CA GLU A 391 -31.92 -6.99 6.92
C GLU A 391 -31.51 -8.46 6.98
N ALA A 392 -30.49 -8.79 7.77
CA ALA A 392 -30.01 -10.15 7.91
C ALA A 392 -30.96 -11.06 8.72
N GLU A 393 -31.66 -10.52 9.73
CA GLU A 393 -32.72 -11.22 10.46
C GLU A 393 -33.92 -11.50 9.55
N GLU A 394 -34.35 -10.52 8.75
CA GLU A 394 -35.46 -10.67 7.78
C GLU A 394 -35.15 -11.72 6.70
N ASN A 395 -33.86 -11.88 6.34
CA ASN A 395 -33.39 -12.78 5.29
C ASN A 395 -32.67 -14.02 5.84
N ILE A 396 -32.93 -14.42 7.08
CA ILE A 396 -32.23 -15.54 7.75
C ILE A 396 -32.44 -16.89 7.05
N GLU A 397 -33.58 -17.07 6.38
CA GLU A 397 -33.94 -18.30 5.66
C GLU A 397 -33.44 -18.32 4.21
N CYS A 398 -32.76 -17.27 3.75
CA CYS A 398 -32.21 -17.25 2.40
C CYS A 398 -31.15 -18.34 2.20
N SER A 399 -31.17 -18.97 1.03
CA SER A 399 -30.20 -20.00 0.63
C SER A 399 -28.75 -19.56 0.76
N THR A 400 -28.47 -18.27 0.52
CA THR A 400 -27.19 -17.63 0.83
C THR A 400 -27.32 -16.80 2.10
N PRO A 401 -26.61 -17.15 3.19
CA PRO A 401 -26.68 -16.40 4.44
C PRO A 401 -26.29 -14.92 4.22
N PRO A 402 -27.11 -13.97 4.71
CA PRO A 402 -26.81 -12.54 4.67
C PRO A 402 -25.43 -12.19 5.24
N LEU A 403 -24.85 -11.11 4.74
CA LEU A 403 -23.48 -10.68 5.08
C LEU A 403 -23.28 -10.54 6.60
N PHE A 404 -24.23 -9.92 7.30
CA PHE A 404 -24.13 -9.67 8.73
C PHE A 404 -24.13 -10.98 9.55
N LEU A 405 -24.98 -11.96 9.20
CA LEU A 405 -24.98 -13.27 9.87
C LEU A 405 -23.66 -14.02 9.68
N ARG A 406 -23.10 -13.98 8.45
CA ARG A 406 -21.78 -14.58 8.18
C ARG A 406 -20.69 -13.92 9.01
N PHE A 407 -20.72 -12.60 9.14
CA PHE A 407 -19.79 -11.86 9.98
C PHE A 407 -19.89 -12.27 11.46
N ILE A 408 -21.09 -12.30 12.04
CA ILE A 408 -21.29 -12.68 13.44
C ILE A 408 -20.81 -14.11 13.71
N ASN A 409 -21.13 -15.06 12.82
CA ASN A 409 -20.66 -16.43 12.95
C ASN A 409 -19.13 -16.52 13.02
N LEU A 410 -18.44 -15.80 12.12
CA LEU A 410 -16.97 -15.77 12.11
C LEU A 410 -16.39 -15.08 13.34
N LEU A 411 -17.02 -13.99 13.80
CA LEU A 411 -16.59 -13.28 15.00
C LEU A 411 -16.68 -14.16 16.27
N ILE A 412 -17.77 -14.92 16.41
CA ILE A 412 -17.95 -15.84 17.53
C ILE A 412 -16.90 -16.96 17.48
N ASN A 413 -16.66 -17.54 16.31
CA ASN A 413 -15.64 -18.58 16.14
C ASN A 413 -14.24 -18.09 16.51
N ASP A 414 -13.89 -16.87 16.12
CA ASP A 414 -12.62 -16.26 16.49
C ASP A 414 -12.50 -16.04 17.99
N ALA A 415 -13.55 -15.56 18.65
CA ALA A 415 -13.56 -15.33 20.09
C ALA A 415 -13.38 -16.63 20.88
N ILE A 416 -14.03 -17.73 20.45
CA ILE A 416 -13.87 -19.05 21.05
C ILE A 416 -12.42 -19.52 20.89
N PHE A 417 -11.88 -19.49 19.67
CA PHE A 417 -10.52 -19.95 19.39
C PHE A 417 -9.47 -19.15 20.17
N LEU A 418 -9.54 -17.82 20.16
CA LEU A 418 -8.56 -16.96 20.83
C LEU A 418 -8.62 -17.10 22.36
N LEU A 419 -9.80 -17.39 22.92
CA LEU A 419 -9.94 -17.67 24.34
C LEU A 419 -9.27 -19.00 24.71
N ASP A 420 -9.49 -20.06 23.92
CA ASP A 420 -8.87 -21.36 24.13
C ASP A 420 -7.34 -21.30 24.02
N GLU A 421 -6.80 -20.55 23.04
CA GLU A 421 -5.35 -20.32 22.91
C GLU A 421 -4.77 -19.50 24.05
N ALA A 422 -5.49 -18.49 24.55
CA ALA A 422 -5.00 -17.67 25.65
C ALA A 422 -4.95 -18.42 27.00
N LEU A 423 -5.75 -19.49 27.13
CA LEU A 423 -5.84 -20.33 28.32
C LEU A 423 -4.94 -21.58 28.27
N SER A 424 -4.46 -21.95 27.07
CA SER A 424 -3.52 -23.06 26.84
C SER A 424 -2.08 -22.62 27.06
#